data_AF-U1PQJ9-F1
#
_entry.id   AF-U1PQJ9-F1
#
_cell.length_a   1.000
_cell.length_b   1.000
_cell.length_c   1.000
_cell.angle_alpha   90.00
_cell.angle_beta   90.00
_cell.angle_gamma   90.00
#
_symmetry.space_group_name_H-M   'P 1'
#
loop_
_entity.id
_entity.type
_entity.pdbx_description
1 polymer ?
#
loop_
_entity_poly.entity_id
_entity_poly.type
_entity_poly.pdbx_seq_one_letter_code
_entity_poly.pdbx_strand_id
1 'polypeptide(L)'
;MHLQSRETIERESIDAQVFSELDEYQRQAIETATRMEFFSRPQDAPAGDVADALDVGRTTFSRRLKNAQTTVFNRMPDQQSDTGSVDD
;
A
#
# COMPACT_ATOMS: atom_id res chain seq x y z
N MET A 1 6.23 31.31 -19.52
CA MET A 1 5.39 30.52 -18.59
C MET A 1 4.95 29.26 -19.31
N HIS A 2 5.68 28.16 -19.15
CA HIS A 2 5.20 26.83 -19.52
C HIS A 2 4.87 26.11 -18.22
N LEU A 3 3.58 26.10 -17.87
CA LEU A 3 3.03 25.17 -16.89
C LEU A 3 3.14 23.78 -17.52
N GLN A 4 4.28 23.11 -17.35
CA GLN A 4 4.36 21.70 -17.69
C GLN A 4 3.58 20.93 -16.64
N SER A 5 2.44 20.41 -17.09
CA SER A 5 1.65 19.37 -16.47
C SER A 5 2.54 18.29 -15.84
N ARG A 6 2.82 18.41 -14.54
CA ARG A 6 3.38 17.33 -13.70
C ARG A 6 2.29 16.37 -13.21
N GLU A 7 1.14 16.33 -13.89
CA GLU A 7 -0.06 15.69 -13.35
C GLU A 7 -0.20 14.20 -13.71
N THR A 8 0.77 13.61 -14.43
CA THR A 8 0.66 12.19 -14.86
C THR A 8 1.98 11.41 -14.78
N ILE A 9 3.11 12.09 -14.56
CA ILE A 9 4.32 11.42 -14.10
C ILE A 9 4.21 11.34 -12.58
N GLU A 10 4.36 10.15 -12.00
CA GLU A 10 4.73 9.84 -10.60
C GLU A 10 3.77 8.94 -9.80
N ARG A 11 2.46 9.22 -9.63
CA ARG A 11 1.64 8.37 -8.71
C ARG A 11 1.51 6.90 -9.16
N GLU A 12 1.07 6.66 -10.39
CA GLU A 12 0.91 5.29 -10.92
C GLU A 12 2.26 4.54 -10.97
N SER A 13 3.35 5.28 -11.26
CA SER A 13 4.72 4.75 -11.26
C SER A 13 5.23 4.40 -9.86
N ILE A 14 4.91 5.23 -8.86
CA ILE A 14 5.30 5.01 -7.45
C ILE A 14 4.57 3.77 -6.91
N ASP A 15 3.27 3.63 -7.18
CA ASP A 15 2.50 2.47 -6.75
C ASP A 15 3.11 1.20 -7.36
N ALA A 16 3.27 1.15 -8.69
CA ALA A 16 3.85 0.00 -9.38
C ALA A 16 5.27 -0.34 -8.88
N GLN A 17 6.10 0.66 -8.61
CA GLN A 17 7.45 0.46 -8.08
C GLN A 17 7.42 -0.11 -6.66
N VAL A 18 6.63 0.49 -5.76
CA VAL A 18 6.53 0.06 -4.36
C VAL A 18 5.95 -1.36 -4.26
N PHE A 19 4.93 -1.70 -5.06
CA PHE A 19 4.36 -3.05 -5.09
C PHE A 19 5.26 -4.09 -5.79
N SER A 20 6.18 -3.66 -6.67
CA SER A 20 7.15 -4.57 -7.31
C SER A 20 8.18 -5.12 -6.32
N GLU A 21 8.47 -4.40 -5.25
CA GLU A 21 9.46 -4.80 -4.23
C GLU A 21 8.90 -5.74 -3.15
N LEU A 22 7.59 -5.95 -3.12
CA LEU A 22 6.98 -6.91 -2.21
C LEU A 22 7.39 -8.34 -2.60
N ASP A 23 7.74 -9.13 -1.59
CA ASP A 23 7.81 -10.57 -1.80
C ASP A 23 6.42 -11.15 -2.12
N GLU A 24 6.40 -12.36 -2.65
CA GLU A 24 5.16 -13.01 -3.09
C GLU A 24 4.13 -13.13 -1.96
N TYR A 25 4.56 -13.45 -0.74
CA TYR A 25 3.67 -13.63 0.39
C TYR A 25 3.11 -12.31 0.92
N GLN A 26 3.89 -11.24 0.84
CA GLN A 26 3.49 -9.88 1.17
C GLN A 26 2.47 -9.36 0.16
N ARG A 27 2.75 -9.55 -1.14
CA ARG A 27 1.84 -9.18 -2.23
C ARG A 27 0.51 -9.92 -2.08
N GLN A 28 0.54 -11.24 -1.95
CA GLN A 28 -0.65 -12.06 -1.83
C GLN A 28 -1.52 -11.66 -0.61
N ALA A 29 -0.88 -11.25 0.49
CA ALA A 29 -1.58 -10.76 1.68
C ALA A 29 -2.29 -9.41 1.42
N ILE A 30 -1.63 -8.44 0.77
CA ILE A 30 -2.24 -7.15 0.44
C ILE A 30 -3.35 -7.33 -0.60
N GLU A 31 -3.10 -8.07 -1.68
CA GLU A 31 -4.09 -8.29 -2.74
C GLU A 31 -5.36 -8.96 -2.23
N THR A 32 -5.21 -10.00 -1.40
CA THR A 32 -6.36 -10.71 -0.83
C THR A 32 -7.11 -9.84 0.16
N ALA A 33 -6.39 -9.10 1.02
CA ALA A 33 -7.00 -8.16 1.95
C ALA A 33 -7.78 -7.05 1.21
N THR A 34 -7.21 -6.48 0.14
CA THR A 34 -7.88 -5.46 -0.69
C THR A 34 -9.11 -6.02 -1.38
N ARG A 35 -8.99 -7.21 -2.00
CA ARG A 35 -10.12 -7.87 -2.69
C ARG A 35 -11.27 -8.21 -1.74
N MET A 36 -10.96 -8.53 -0.49
CA MET A 36 -11.94 -8.87 0.53
C MET A 36 -12.39 -7.66 1.37
N GLU A 37 -12.06 -6.44 0.94
CA GLU A 37 -12.51 -5.21 1.62
C GLU A 37 -12.07 -5.15 3.10
N PHE A 38 -10.94 -5.80 3.43
CA PHE A 38 -10.35 -5.82 4.77
C PHE A 38 -10.04 -4.40 5.29
N PHE A 39 -9.64 -3.51 4.39
CA PHE A 39 -9.31 -2.13 4.70
C PHE A 39 -10.54 -1.20 4.74
N SER A 40 -11.70 -1.67 4.30
CA SER A 40 -12.95 -0.90 4.33
C SER A 40 -13.42 -0.62 5.75
N ARG A 41 -14.24 0.44 5.90
CA ARG A 41 -14.86 0.81 7.17
C ARG A 41 -16.35 1.10 6.93
N PRO A 42 -17.29 0.34 7.54
CA PRO A 42 -17.07 -0.84 8.41
C PRO A 42 -16.34 -1.99 7.68
N GLN A 43 -15.71 -2.88 8.45
CA GLN A 43 -14.89 -3.96 7.89
C GLN A 43 -15.79 -5.13 7.46
N ASP A 44 -15.80 -5.45 6.17
CA ASP A 44 -16.61 -6.54 5.62
C ASP A 44 -15.96 -7.91 5.84
N ALA A 45 -14.63 -8.03 5.69
CA ALA A 45 -13.89 -9.25 6.01
C ALA A 45 -12.88 -9.02 7.15
N PRO A 46 -13.04 -9.66 8.34
CA PRO A 46 -12.06 -9.63 9.41
C PRO A 46 -10.78 -10.38 9.04
N ALA A 47 -9.72 -10.19 9.83
CA ALA A 47 -8.41 -10.82 9.60
C ALA A 47 -8.43 -12.36 9.61
N GLY A 48 -9.44 -12.98 10.23
CA GLY A 48 -9.63 -14.43 10.21
C GLY A 48 -10.00 -14.90 8.80
N ASP A 49 -11.06 -14.33 8.24
CA ASP A 49 -11.60 -14.68 6.92
C ASP A 49 -10.57 -14.49 5.81
N VAL A 50 -9.75 -13.43 5.89
CA VAL A 50 -8.64 -13.22 4.94
C VAL A 50 -7.54 -14.27 5.10
N ALA A 51 -7.27 -14.71 6.33
CA ALA A 51 -6.29 -15.76 6.58
C ALA A 51 -6.78 -17.12 6.08
N ASP A 52 -8.07 -17.42 6.27
CA ASP A 52 -8.71 -18.63 5.77
C ASP A 52 -8.68 -18.68 4.23
N ALA A 53 -8.95 -17.54 3.56
CA ALA A 53 -8.85 -17.43 2.09
C ALA A 53 -7.43 -17.66 1.55
N LEU A 54 -6.40 -17.50 2.39
CA LEU A 54 -4.99 -17.72 2.07
C LEU A 54 -4.48 -19.10 2.54
N ASP A 55 -5.33 -19.92 3.16
CA ASP A 55 -4.97 -21.20 3.79
C ASP A 55 -3.80 -21.03 4.79
N VAL A 56 -3.85 -19.98 5.61
CA VAL A 56 -2.86 -19.72 6.67
C VAL A 56 -3.52 -19.36 7.98
N GLY A 57 -2.79 -19.53 9.10
CA GLY A 57 -3.27 -19.02 10.39
C GLY A 57 -3.30 -17.49 10.43
N ARG A 58 -4.28 -16.93 11.17
CA ARG A 58 -4.43 -15.48 11.41
C ARG A 58 -3.14 -14.76 11.78
N THR A 59 -2.31 -15.35 12.65
CA THR A 59 -1.01 -14.78 13.06
C THR A 59 -0.03 -14.68 11.89
N THR A 60 -0.02 -15.67 10.99
CA THR A 60 0.82 -15.67 9.79
C THR A 60 0.35 -14.60 8.82
N PHE A 61 -0.96 -14.49 8.58
CA PHE A 61 -1.53 -13.41 7.77
C PHE A 61 -1.16 -12.02 8.33
N SER A 62 -1.41 -11.77 9.62
CA SER A 62 -1.09 -10.48 10.25
C SER A 62 0.40 -10.16 10.18
N ARG A 63 1.29 -11.16 10.27
CA ARG A 63 2.73 -10.96 10.10
C ARG A 63 3.09 -10.59 8.67
N ARG A 64 2.56 -11.31 7.68
CA ARG A 64 2.78 -11.01 6.25
C ARG A 64 2.29 -9.60 5.92
N LEU A 65 1.10 -9.24 6.38
CA LEU A 65 0.54 -7.91 6.20
C LEU A 65 1.40 -6.82 6.84
N LYS A 66 1.86 -7.02 8.08
CA LYS A 66 2.74 -6.07 8.77
C LYS A 66 4.08 -5.91 8.04
N ASN A 67 4.69 -7.00 7.59
CA ASN A 67 5.93 -6.96 6.83
C ASN A 67 5.73 -6.21 5.50
N ALA A 68 4.63 -6.47 4.81
CA ALA A 68 4.27 -5.77 3.58
C ALA A 68 4.12 -4.25 3.81
N GLN A 69 3.42 -3.85 4.89
CA GLN A 69 3.30 -2.44 5.29
C GLN A 69 4.66 -1.80 5.58
N THR A 70 5.55 -2.51 6.28
CA THR A 70 6.93 -2.02 6.51
C THR A 70 7.69 -1.84 5.20
N THR A 71 7.62 -2.79 4.27
CA THR A 71 8.24 -2.65 2.95
C THR A 71 7.69 -1.42 2.22
N VAL A 72 6.36 -1.27 2.16
CA VAL A 72 5.69 -0.13 1.52
C VAL A 72 6.15 1.19 2.13
N PHE A 73 6.10 1.34 3.46
CA PHE A 73 6.46 2.59 4.11
C PHE A 73 7.94 2.94 4.01
N ASN A 74 8.83 1.94 4.03
CA ASN A 74 10.26 2.17 3.85
C ASN A 74 10.64 2.58 2.41
N ARG A 75 9.78 2.26 1.45
CA ARG A 75 9.98 2.57 0.02
C ARG A 75 9.14 3.73 -0.47
N MET A 76 8.20 4.19 0.35
CA MET A 76 7.44 5.39 0.06
C MET A 76 8.44 6.56 0.05
N PRO A 77 8.61 7.24 -1.10
CA PRO A 77 9.49 8.41 -1.15
C PRO A 77 8.97 9.45 -0.15
N ASP A 78 9.89 10.09 0.58
CA ASP A 78 9.56 11.23 1.44
C ASP A 78 8.85 12.27 0.59
N GLN A 79 7.53 12.33 0.72
CA GLN A 79 6.72 13.33 0.06
C GLN A 79 6.90 14.62 0.88
N GLN A 80 8.08 15.24 0.78
CA GLN A 80 8.26 16.62 1.21
C GLN A 80 7.36 17.45 0.30
N SER A 81 6.13 17.69 0.78
CA SER A 81 5.32 18.79 0.31
C SER A 81 6.15 20.04 0.53
N ASP A 82 6.72 20.52 -0.57
CA ASP A 82 7.17 21.90 -0.72
C ASP A 82 5.93 22.78 -0.52
N THR A 83 5.57 23.01 0.74
CA THR A 83 4.73 24.14 1.12
C THR A 83 5.63 25.34 0.91
N GLY A 84 5.76 25.74 -0.36
CA GLY A 84 6.44 26.95 -0.76
C GLY A 84 5.86 28.08 0.07
N SER A 85 6.73 28.67 0.88
CA SER A 85 6.48 29.92 1.57
C SER A 85 5.94 30.92 0.55
N VAL A 86 4.66 31.27 0.70
CA VAL A 86 4.11 32.47 0.10
C VAL A 86 4.58 33.61 1.00
N ASP A 87 5.80 34.07 0.78
CA ASP A 87 6.20 35.43 1.14
C ASP A 87 5.84 36.32 -0.05
N ASP A 88 4.72 37.04 0.07
CA ASP A 88 4.57 38.44 -0.35
C ASP A 88 3.50 39.12 0.52
#